data_AF-A0A4Q9FS87-F1
#
_entry.id   AF-A0A4Q9FS87-F1
#
_cell.length_a   1.000
_cell.length_b   1.000
_cell.length_c   1.000
_cell.angle_alpha   90.00
_cell.angle_beta   90.00
_cell.angle_gamma   90.00
#
_symmetry.space_group_name_H-M   'P 1'
#
loop_
_entity.id
_entity.type
_entity.pdbx_description
1 polymer ?
#
loop_
_entity_poly.entity_id
_entity_poly.type
_entity_poly.pdbx_seq_one_letter_code
_entity_poly.pdbx_strand_id
1 'polypeptide(L)'
;MSSTTINKFATSRPKNLYFSTDFLFKSQMRPGIWFLVTSIILILLFLKYFDDYNKGGNLMVTDFTTLTVYLSIFILALYANYLVLSGIASLQVETANAMVIFRDMGDVLRKIRGEERKRIELDEMELFLADNPDKNIAMLRLARGIISDARDRKFDSPAVIMQPYKHESIRYLAKVVTIQKIALQLGITGTFIGLIAAFIELNNNNIGDSSLADIIIPSLKYAFITSIAGLIAAIAIGILMLLYRKMQDKFFRQMEYATQTMIALARNSINKDDFINEFGQLNNALDQVQKRIYDQSREVADQTSNISNGLSKLNEVKNEFYNFLGQLSDEEKTFLKEIRDYHRNISPQKISENLKESFTGTVTSIAGLLEDNLTKNIKKYDVLHESVDQTNDSLIKLNTHLGDQNSQIKAISNLLSDIGKNFENSMDKIANSQYEFIDKITGSHVSSELSANMVQASSDISKSLSNQLTGLQKDLGQFKNELRVFNKNVNAYFDSRKKLENLLYKTLAFTVGITGTALIVKWVFF
;
A
#
# COMPACT_ATOMS: atom_id res chain seq x y z
N MET A 1 1.21 -12.52 39.98
CA MET A 1 2.06 -11.40 40.40
C MET A 1 1.16 -10.21 40.67
N SER A 2 1.49 -9.35 41.64
CA SER A 2 0.73 -8.10 41.84
C SER A 2 0.96 -7.16 40.64
N SER A 3 -0.03 -6.30 40.35
CA SER A 3 0.05 -5.28 39.29
C SER A 3 1.31 -4.40 39.43
N THR A 4 1.66 -4.03 40.67
CA THR A 4 2.88 -3.27 41.01
C THR A 4 4.17 -4.00 40.65
N THR A 5 4.24 -5.32 40.86
CA THR A 5 5.41 -6.13 40.51
C THR A 5 5.56 -6.26 38.99
N ILE A 6 4.43 -6.42 38.29
CA ILE A 6 4.40 -6.52 36.82
C ILE A 6 4.91 -5.22 36.20
N ASN A 7 4.38 -4.08 36.62
CA ASN A 7 4.81 -2.78 36.10
C ASN A 7 6.30 -2.51 36.39
N LYS A 8 6.77 -2.84 37.60
CA LYS A 8 8.19 -2.71 37.96
C LYS A 8 9.10 -3.55 37.05
N PHE A 9 8.69 -4.77 36.70
CA PHE A 9 9.46 -5.62 35.80
C PHE A 9 9.37 -5.18 34.34
N ALA A 10 8.21 -4.67 33.91
CA ALA A 10 8.01 -4.17 32.55
C ALA A 10 8.86 -2.93 32.23
N THR A 11 9.17 -2.07 33.21
CA THR A 11 10.02 -0.87 33.04
C THR A 11 11.49 -1.11 33.40
N SER A 12 11.86 -2.30 33.89
CA SER A 12 13.23 -2.61 34.28
C SER A 12 14.08 -3.11 33.11
N ARG A 13 15.37 -2.78 33.12
CA ARG A 13 16.35 -3.41 32.20
C ARG A 13 16.57 -4.86 32.62
N PRO A 14 16.64 -5.82 31.67
CA PRO A 14 16.97 -7.22 31.97
C PRO A 14 18.24 -7.36 32.81
N LYS A 15 19.26 -6.54 32.52
CA LYS A 15 20.55 -6.57 33.22
C LYS A 15 20.48 -6.16 34.69
N ASN A 16 19.57 -5.26 35.03
CA ASN A 16 19.44 -4.75 36.39
C ASN A 16 18.62 -5.69 37.27
N LEU A 17 17.87 -6.63 36.67
CA LEU A 17 17.04 -7.58 37.39
C LEU A 17 17.82 -8.73 38.03
N TYR A 18 19.02 -9.06 37.53
CA TYR A 18 19.84 -10.17 38.04
C TYR A 18 20.12 -10.07 39.55
N PHE A 19 20.28 -8.83 40.04
CA PHE A 19 20.63 -8.54 41.43
C PHE A 19 19.43 -8.09 42.26
N SER A 20 18.25 -7.98 41.65
CA SER A 20 17.07 -7.55 42.39
C SER A 20 16.53 -8.70 43.25
N THR A 21 16.36 -8.43 44.55
CA THR A 21 15.79 -9.38 45.51
C THR A 21 14.38 -9.82 45.11
N ASP A 22 13.61 -8.92 44.51
CA ASP A 22 12.27 -9.21 43.99
C ASP A 22 12.31 -10.26 42.86
N PHE A 23 13.28 -10.19 41.95
CA PHE A 23 13.44 -11.19 40.90
C PHE A 23 13.89 -12.54 41.47
N LEU A 24 14.85 -12.54 42.40
CA LEU A 24 15.42 -13.77 42.96
C LEU A 24 14.39 -14.53 43.82
N PHE A 25 13.58 -13.84 44.61
CA PHE A 25 12.72 -14.46 45.63
C PHE A 25 11.21 -14.33 45.39
N LYS A 26 10.75 -13.27 44.72
CA LYS A 26 9.31 -13.01 44.49
C LYS A 26 8.83 -13.35 43.07
N SER A 27 9.74 -13.70 42.17
CA SER A 27 9.41 -14.27 40.87
C SER A 27 8.61 -15.57 41.03
N GLN A 28 7.63 -15.79 40.15
CA GLN A 28 6.70 -16.92 40.22
C GLN A 28 7.37 -18.31 40.19
N MET A 29 8.57 -18.43 39.64
CA MET A 29 9.35 -19.69 39.65
C MET A 29 10.57 -19.65 40.56
N ARG A 30 10.81 -18.52 41.27
CA ARG A 30 11.99 -18.29 42.11
C ARG A 30 13.30 -18.77 41.44
N PRO A 31 13.57 -18.34 40.19
CA PRO A 31 14.73 -18.83 39.42
C PRO A 31 16.05 -18.53 40.12
N GLY A 32 16.09 -17.46 40.95
CA GLY A 32 17.24 -17.15 41.79
C GLY A 32 17.59 -18.26 42.79
N ILE A 33 16.59 -18.91 43.39
CA ILE A 33 16.82 -20.02 44.32
C ILE A 33 17.43 -21.21 43.59
N TRP A 34 16.89 -21.59 42.43
CA TRP A 34 17.43 -22.70 41.64
C TRP A 34 18.84 -22.42 41.13
N PHE A 35 19.11 -21.18 40.72
CA PHE A 35 20.46 -20.74 40.35
C PHE A 35 21.43 -20.82 41.54
N LEU A 36 21.04 -20.34 42.72
CA LEU A 36 21.86 -20.41 43.92
C LEU A 36 22.11 -21.86 44.33
N VAL A 37 21.07 -22.69 44.38
CA VAL A 37 21.19 -24.12 44.74
C VAL A 37 22.12 -24.85 43.77
N THR A 38 21.91 -24.71 42.46
CA THR A 38 22.77 -25.37 41.46
C THR A 38 24.21 -24.86 41.50
N SER A 39 24.42 -23.56 41.69
CA SER A 39 25.78 -22.98 41.78
C SER A 39 26.48 -23.39 43.06
N ILE A 40 25.79 -23.41 44.21
CA ILE A 40 26.33 -23.89 45.49
C ILE A 40 26.71 -25.38 45.38
N ILE A 41 25.84 -26.22 44.80
CA ILE A 41 26.14 -27.64 44.60
C ILE A 41 27.39 -27.79 43.73
N LEU A 42 27.50 -27.05 42.62
CA LEU A 42 28.69 -27.10 41.76
C LEU A 42 29.96 -26.64 42.49
N ILE A 43 29.89 -25.57 43.27
CA ILE A 43 31.03 -25.07 44.06
C ILE A 43 31.44 -26.06 45.15
N LEU A 44 30.48 -26.63 45.88
CA LEU A 44 30.77 -27.62 46.93
C LEU A 44 31.39 -28.90 46.33
N LEU A 45 30.93 -29.34 45.17
CA LEU A 45 31.53 -30.47 44.46
C LEU A 45 32.95 -30.17 44.00
N PHE A 46 33.18 -28.97 43.47
CA PHE A 46 34.50 -28.50 43.10
C PHE A 46 35.45 -28.46 44.30
N LEU A 47 35.02 -27.87 45.42
CA LEU A 47 35.82 -27.75 46.65
C LEU A 47 36.12 -29.13 47.26
N LYS A 48 35.14 -30.03 47.32
CA LYS A 48 35.34 -31.39 47.81
C LYS A 48 36.40 -32.12 46.98
N TYR A 49 36.35 -31.98 45.66
CA TYR A 49 37.33 -32.60 44.79
C TYR A 49 38.71 -31.96 44.91
N PHE A 50 38.78 -30.64 45.03
CA PHE A 50 40.04 -29.92 45.23
C PHE A 50 40.71 -30.31 46.56
N ASP A 51 39.93 -30.56 47.61
CA ASP A 51 40.42 -31.09 48.88
C ASP A 51 40.92 -32.54 48.75
N ASP A 52 40.17 -33.41 48.08
CA ASP A 52 40.59 -34.79 47.77
C ASP A 52 41.87 -34.82 46.91
N TYR A 53 42.07 -33.83 46.03
CA TYR A 53 43.27 -33.66 45.23
C TYR A 53 44.48 -33.24 46.08
N ASN A 54 44.33 -32.22 46.94
CA ASN A 54 45.42 -31.73 47.78
C ASN A 54 45.90 -32.75 48.82
N LYS A 55 45.02 -33.62 49.32
CA LYS A 55 45.38 -34.69 50.25
C LYS A 55 46.17 -35.83 49.57
N GLY A 56 46.21 -35.88 48.23
CA GLY A 56 46.88 -36.92 47.45
C GLY A 56 48.41 -36.83 47.39
N GLY A 57 49.02 -35.74 47.86
CA GLY A 57 50.44 -35.67 48.24
C GLY A 57 51.52 -35.72 47.15
N ASN A 58 51.27 -36.23 45.94
CA ASN A 58 52.25 -36.27 44.86
C ASN A 58 51.72 -35.52 43.63
N LEU A 59 52.40 -34.43 43.27
CA LEU A 59 52.05 -33.57 42.14
C LEU A 59 52.83 -34.02 40.89
N MET A 60 52.33 -35.03 40.17
CA MET A 60 52.88 -35.40 38.87
C MET A 60 52.33 -34.45 37.78
N VAL A 61 53.03 -34.28 36.66
CA VAL A 61 52.61 -33.40 35.55
C VAL A 61 51.24 -33.79 34.96
N THR A 62 50.89 -35.07 35.02
CA THR A 62 49.58 -35.63 34.66
C THR A 62 48.44 -35.06 35.50
N ASP A 63 48.70 -34.71 36.76
CA ASP A 63 47.71 -34.14 37.69
C ASP A 63 47.31 -32.71 37.35
N PHE A 64 48.19 -31.95 36.70
CA PHE A 64 47.88 -30.58 36.30
C PHE A 64 46.90 -30.55 35.10
N THR A 65 47.05 -31.47 34.15
CA THR A 65 46.17 -31.55 32.98
C THR A 65 44.75 -31.97 33.34
N THR A 66 44.60 -32.98 34.20
CA THR A 66 43.30 -33.44 34.71
C THR A 66 42.62 -32.36 35.54
N LEU A 67 43.36 -31.65 36.40
CA LEU A 67 42.86 -30.50 37.15
C LEU A 67 42.38 -29.38 36.23
N THR A 68 43.11 -29.10 35.15
CA THR A 68 42.74 -28.05 34.17
C THR A 68 41.47 -28.40 33.43
N VAL A 69 41.32 -29.66 32.99
CA VAL A 69 40.09 -30.16 32.34
C VAL A 69 38.91 -30.09 33.32
N TYR A 70 39.12 -30.53 34.56
CA TYR A 70 38.12 -30.48 35.61
C TYR A 70 37.66 -29.04 35.88
N LEU A 71 38.60 -28.12 36.10
CA LEU A 71 38.32 -26.69 36.32
C LEU A 71 37.53 -26.10 35.13
N SER A 72 37.92 -26.45 33.90
CA SER A 72 37.24 -25.99 32.69
C SER A 72 35.77 -26.44 32.64
N ILE A 73 35.47 -27.67 33.05
CA ILE A 73 34.09 -28.19 33.13
C ILE A 73 33.25 -27.35 34.12
N PHE A 74 33.77 -27.05 35.31
CA PHE A 74 33.05 -26.26 36.31
C PHE A 74 32.88 -24.81 35.91
N ILE A 75 33.89 -24.18 35.31
CA ILE A 75 33.78 -22.82 34.77
C ILE A 75 32.70 -22.77 33.69
N LEU A 76 32.66 -23.75 32.78
CA LEU A 76 31.61 -23.84 31.76
C LEU A 76 30.22 -24.04 32.38
N ALA A 77 30.11 -24.86 33.43
CA ALA A 77 28.85 -25.07 34.13
C ALA A 77 28.33 -23.79 34.81
N LEU A 78 29.21 -23.06 35.51
CA LEU A 78 28.86 -21.78 36.13
C LEU A 78 28.51 -20.72 35.07
N TYR A 79 29.23 -20.69 33.95
CA TYR A 79 28.92 -19.81 32.82
C TYR A 79 27.56 -20.14 32.20
N ALA A 80 27.23 -21.42 32.03
CA ALA A 80 25.92 -21.87 31.59
C ALA A 80 24.81 -21.46 32.56
N ASN A 81 25.02 -21.62 33.87
CA ASN A 81 24.07 -21.16 34.89
C ASN A 81 23.81 -19.65 34.78
N TYR A 82 24.87 -18.85 34.61
CA TYR A 82 24.76 -17.41 34.40
C TYR A 82 23.97 -17.08 33.13
N LEU A 83 24.23 -17.77 32.02
CA LEU A 83 23.49 -17.57 30.77
C LEU A 83 22.00 -17.90 30.91
N VAL A 84 21.66 -19.01 31.60
CA VAL A 84 20.26 -19.36 31.87
C VAL A 84 19.60 -18.31 32.73
N LEU A 85 20.23 -17.88 33.83
CA LEU A 85 19.70 -16.83 34.70
C LEU A 85 19.46 -15.53 33.90
N SER A 86 20.42 -15.18 33.03
CA SER A 86 20.29 -14.01 32.16
C SER A 86 19.10 -14.11 31.23
N GLY A 87 18.94 -15.27 30.58
CA GLY A 87 17.81 -15.54 29.71
C GLY A 87 16.47 -15.51 30.46
N ILE A 88 16.41 -16.07 31.67
CA ILE A 88 15.19 -16.05 32.50
C ILE A 88 14.79 -14.62 32.85
N ALA A 89 15.74 -13.76 33.23
CA ALA A 89 15.43 -12.36 33.54
C ALA A 89 14.90 -11.62 32.31
N SER A 90 15.50 -11.84 31.15
CA SER A 90 15.01 -11.31 29.88
C SER A 90 13.57 -11.77 29.62
N LEU A 91 13.29 -13.07 29.70
CA LEU A 91 11.94 -13.62 29.54
C LEU A 91 10.95 -13.06 30.56
N GLN A 92 11.39 -12.77 31.79
CA GLN A 92 10.54 -12.19 32.83
C GLN A 92 10.11 -10.76 32.47
N VAL A 93 11.03 -9.93 31.95
CA VAL A 93 10.72 -8.58 31.44
C VAL A 93 9.76 -8.66 30.26
N GLU A 94 10.03 -9.55 29.30
CA GLU A 94 9.19 -9.75 28.13
C GLU A 94 7.77 -10.22 28.52
N THR A 95 7.68 -11.15 29.46
CA THR A 95 6.40 -11.63 30.00
C THR A 95 5.65 -10.52 30.73
N ALA A 96 6.35 -9.69 31.49
CA ALA A 96 5.74 -8.56 32.19
C ALA A 96 5.18 -7.54 31.18
N ASN A 97 5.95 -7.20 30.14
CA ASN A 97 5.47 -6.34 29.05
C ASN A 97 4.24 -6.91 28.35
N ALA A 98 4.24 -8.21 28.03
CA ALA A 98 3.08 -8.87 27.43
C ALA A 98 1.84 -8.78 28.34
N MET A 99 2.01 -8.96 29.65
CA MET A 99 0.92 -8.84 30.62
C MET A 99 0.41 -7.39 30.75
N VAL A 100 1.29 -6.39 30.76
CA VAL A 100 0.91 -4.96 30.78
C VAL A 100 0.08 -4.62 29.55
N ILE A 101 0.58 -4.99 28.36
CA ILE A 101 -0.12 -4.77 27.09
C ILE A 101 -1.48 -5.45 27.11
N PHE A 102 -1.53 -6.74 27.48
CA PHE A 102 -2.79 -7.49 27.52
C PHE A 102 -3.80 -6.85 28.49
N ARG A 103 -3.36 -6.40 29.67
CA ARG A 103 -4.21 -5.74 30.66
C ARG A 103 -4.71 -4.40 30.14
N ASP A 104 -3.81 -3.49 29.80
CA ASP A 104 -4.13 -2.09 29.53
C ASP A 104 -4.89 -1.95 28.21
N MET A 105 -4.44 -2.63 27.14
CA MET A 105 -5.16 -2.64 25.86
C MET A 105 -6.42 -3.50 25.91
N GLY A 106 -6.44 -4.57 26.71
CA GLY A 106 -7.63 -5.40 26.91
C GLY A 106 -8.75 -4.64 27.62
N ASP A 107 -8.39 -3.84 28.63
CA ASP A 107 -9.34 -2.96 29.31
C ASP A 107 -9.93 -1.92 28.36
N VAL A 108 -9.11 -1.30 27.50
CA VAL A 108 -9.59 -0.36 26.48
C VAL A 108 -10.50 -1.07 25.47
N LEU A 109 -10.11 -2.24 24.97
CA LEU A 109 -10.92 -3.02 24.04
C LEU A 109 -12.27 -3.41 24.66
N ARG A 110 -12.28 -3.78 25.94
CA ARG A 110 -13.51 -4.08 26.68
C ARG A 110 -14.43 -2.86 26.76
N LYS A 111 -13.89 -1.67 27.05
CA LYS A 111 -14.67 -0.41 27.07
C LYS A 111 -15.23 -0.06 25.70
N ILE A 112 -14.50 -0.36 24.62
CA ILE A 112 -15.02 -0.17 23.25
C ILE A 112 -16.18 -1.11 22.97
N ARG A 113 -16.04 -2.40 23.30
CA ARG A 113 -17.08 -3.42 23.08
C ARG A 113 -18.31 -3.21 23.97
N GLY A 114 -18.13 -2.62 25.15
CA GLY A 114 -19.22 -2.26 26.07
C GLY A 114 -19.84 -0.89 25.77
N GLU A 115 -19.51 -0.26 24.65
CA GLU A 115 -20.01 1.07 24.22
C GLU A 115 -19.67 2.25 25.17
N GLU A 116 -18.91 2.00 26.24
CA GLU A 116 -18.42 3.03 27.17
C GLU A 116 -17.42 4.01 26.50
N ARG A 117 -16.75 3.57 25.43
CA ARG A 117 -15.84 4.39 24.63
C ARG A 117 -16.06 4.11 23.15
N LYS A 118 -16.28 5.14 22.31
CA LYS A 118 -16.59 4.93 20.88
C LYS A 118 -15.46 4.22 20.12
N ARG A 119 -14.25 4.79 20.11
CA ARG A 119 -13.03 4.24 19.49
C ARG A 119 -11.80 4.90 20.13
N ILE A 120 -10.61 4.39 19.80
CA ILE A 120 -9.34 5.05 20.12
C ILE A 120 -8.61 5.39 18.84
N GLU A 121 -7.77 6.41 18.86
CA GLU A 121 -6.83 6.65 17.76
C GLU A 121 -5.74 5.58 17.78
N LEU A 122 -5.28 5.18 16.60
CA LEU A 122 -4.24 4.16 16.48
C LEU A 122 -2.94 4.57 17.19
N ASP A 123 -2.56 5.85 17.12
CA ASP A 123 -1.34 6.37 17.76
C ASP A 123 -1.44 6.39 19.30
N GLU A 124 -2.65 6.51 19.85
CA GLU A 124 -2.85 6.40 21.31
C GLU A 124 -2.50 4.98 21.81
N MET A 125 -2.48 3.97 20.94
CA MET A 125 -2.08 2.63 21.34
C MET A 125 -0.64 2.57 21.85
N GLU A 126 0.25 3.43 21.34
CA GLU A 126 1.64 3.49 21.80
C GLU A 126 1.76 3.94 23.27
N LEU A 127 0.78 4.69 23.78
CA LEU A 127 0.77 5.18 25.16
C LEU A 127 0.52 4.07 26.19
N PHE A 128 -0.04 2.92 25.77
CA PHE A 128 -0.23 1.75 26.63
C PHE A 128 0.99 0.83 26.67
N LEU A 129 2.04 1.14 25.91
CA LEU A 129 3.30 0.41 25.98
C LEU A 129 4.08 0.84 27.22
N ALA A 130 4.70 -0.12 27.91
CA ALA A 130 5.53 0.22 29.05
C ALA A 130 6.76 1.02 28.61
N ASP A 131 7.08 2.07 29.36
CA ASP A 131 8.30 2.85 29.15
C ASP A 131 9.51 2.07 29.67
N ASN A 132 10.07 1.21 28.81
CA ASN A 132 11.28 0.47 29.12
C ASN A 132 12.50 1.17 28.49
N PRO A 133 13.56 1.42 29.28
CA PRO A 133 14.79 2.04 28.80
C PRO A 133 15.61 1.15 27.84
N ASP A 134 15.27 -0.13 27.68
CA ASP A 134 15.81 -1.01 26.64
C ASP A 134 14.84 -1.10 25.47
N LYS A 135 15.21 -0.46 24.34
CA LYS A 135 14.39 -0.44 23.12
C LYS A 135 14.37 -1.77 22.38
N ASN A 136 15.25 -2.72 22.71
CA ASN A 136 15.40 -3.97 21.96
C ASN A 136 14.49 -5.11 22.45
N ILE A 137 13.58 -4.82 23.38
CA ILE A 137 12.60 -5.77 23.91
C ILE A 137 11.68 -6.26 22.80
N ALA A 138 11.61 -7.57 22.62
CA ALA A 138 10.90 -8.25 21.55
C ALA A 138 9.40 -7.91 21.59
N MET A 139 8.79 -7.94 22.77
CA MET A 139 7.36 -7.64 22.93
C MET A 139 7.01 -6.20 22.55
N LEU A 140 7.86 -5.23 22.88
CA LEU A 140 7.64 -3.82 22.51
C LEU A 140 7.86 -3.59 21.02
N ARG A 141 8.85 -4.26 20.41
CA ARG A 141 9.06 -4.24 18.95
C ARG A 141 7.88 -4.87 18.21
N LEU A 142 7.38 -6.00 18.69
CA LEU A 142 6.18 -6.65 18.17
C LEU A 142 4.97 -5.73 18.24
N ALA A 143 4.74 -5.07 19.38
CA ALA A 143 3.62 -4.16 19.55
C ALA A 143 3.68 -2.96 18.60
N ARG A 144 4.85 -2.31 18.48
CA ARG A 144 5.07 -1.22 17.53
C ARG A 144 4.93 -1.67 16.08
N GLY A 145 5.39 -2.88 15.76
CA GLY A 145 5.19 -3.50 14.45
C GLY A 145 3.71 -3.64 14.11
N ILE A 146 2.90 -4.17 15.02
CA ILE A 146 1.44 -4.30 14.83
C ILE A 146 0.77 -2.94 14.66
N ILE A 147 1.16 -1.93 15.45
CA ILE A 147 0.62 -0.56 15.31
C ILE A 147 1.00 0.01 13.94
N SER A 148 2.24 -0.19 13.50
CA SER A 148 2.70 0.24 12.17
C SER A 148 1.95 -0.48 11.04
N ASP A 149 1.82 -1.81 11.12
CA ASP A 149 1.11 -2.60 10.10
C ASP A 149 -0.39 -2.25 10.05
N ALA A 150 -0.97 -1.91 11.20
CA ALA A 150 -2.34 -1.43 11.28
C ALA A 150 -2.55 -0.07 10.59
N ARG A 151 -1.54 0.80 10.53
CA ARG A 151 -1.60 2.04 9.71
C ARG A 151 -1.77 1.72 8.23
N ASP A 152 -1.17 0.62 7.77
CA ASP A 152 -1.32 0.10 6.41
C ASP A 152 -2.55 -0.81 6.23
N ARG A 153 -3.40 -0.96 7.26
CA ARG A 153 -4.53 -1.92 7.31
C ARG A 153 -4.12 -3.38 7.07
N LYS A 154 -2.85 -3.73 7.31
CA LYS A 154 -2.36 -5.11 7.23
C LYS A 154 -2.58 -5.80 8.57
N PHE A 155 -3.39 -6.86 8.55
CA PHE A 155 -3.69 -7.64 9.74
C PHE A 155 -3.40 -9.11 9.48
N ASP A 156 -2.12 -9.47 9.55
CA ASP A 156 -1.69 -10.86 9.48
C ASP A 156 -2.14 -11.65 10.71
N SER A 157 -2.11 -12.97 10.59
CA SER A 157 -2.41 -13.87 11.71
C SER A 157 -1.40 -13.64 12.85
N PRO A 158 -1.85 -13.61 14.13
CA PRO A 158 -0.96 -13.52 15.28
C PRO A 158 0.21 -14.50 15.22
N ALA A 159 -0.02 -15.72 14.71
CA ALA A 159 1.00 -16.75 14.60
C ALA A 159 2.17 -16.35 13.68
N VAL A 160 1.86 -15.65 12.57
CA VAL A 160 2.84 -15.20 11.58
C VAL A 160 3.67 -14.06 12.15
N ILE A 161 3.00 -13.04 12.69
CA ILE A 161 3.65 -11.83 13.23
C ILE A 161 4.56 -12.18 14.42
N MET A 162 4.16 -13.16 15.24
CA MET A 162 4.93 -13.60 16.41
C MET A 162 6.15 -14.46 16.07
N GLN A 163 6.19 -15.10 14.89
CA GLN A 163 7.20 -16.13 14.58
C GLN A 163 8.65 -15.61 14.72
N PRO A 164 9.04 -14.43 14.20
CA PRO A 164 10.41 -13.93 14.32
C PRO A 164 10.83 -13.75 15.79
N TYR A 165 9.92 -13.23 16.62
CA TYR A 165 10.16 -12.98 18.04
C TYR A 165 10.22 -14.28 18.86
N LYS A 166 9.47 -15.32 18.48
CA LYS A 166 9.63 -16.67 19.05
C LYS A 166 11.03 -17.20 18.79
N HIS A 167 11.55 -17.08 17.56
CA HIS A 167 12.88 -17.57 17.20
C HIS A 167 14.00 -16.86 17.99
N GLU A 168 13.88 -15.55 18.21
CA GLU A 168 14.86 -14.80 18.99
C GLU A 168 15.01 -15.33 20.42
N SER A 169 13.90 -15.68 21.08
CA SER A 169 13.91 -16.23 22.45
C SER A 169 14.57 -17.63 22.56
N ILE A 170 14.64 -18.39 21.46
CA ILE A 170 15.26 -19.73 21.40
C ILE A 170 16.79 -19.64 21.37
N ARG A 171 17.36 -18.50 20.94
CA ARG A 171 18.81 -18.32 20.77
C ARG A 171 19.61 -18.58 22.06
N TYR A 172 19.08 -18.20 23.22
CA TYR A 172 19.72 -18.46 24.52
C TYR A 172 19.76 -19.96 24.84
N LEU A 173 18.67 -20.67 24.59
CA LEU A 173 18.59 -22.11 24.82
C LEU A 173 19.62 -22.87 23.96
N ALA A 174 19.77 -22.49 22.70
CA ALA A 174 20.75 -23.11 21.80
C ALA A 174 22.20 -22.97 22.31
N LYS A 175 22.56 -21.80 22.86
CA LYS A 175 23.88 -21.58 23.47
C LYS A 175 24.11 -22.47 24.70
N VAL A 176 23.12 -22.56 25.58
CA VAL A 176 23.20 -23.38 26.81
C VAL A 176 23.30 -24.88 26.47
N VAL A 177 22.52 -25.35 25.49
CA VAL A 177 22.62 -26.74 24.98
C VAL A 177 24.01 -27.02 24.42
N THR A 178 24.61 -26.06 23.72
CA THR A 178 25.98 -26.21 23.19
C THR A 178 27.00 -26.34 24.32
N ILE A 179 26.91 -25.52 25.36
CA ILE A 179 27.79 -25.60 26.52
C ILE A 179 27.60 -26.91 27.28
N GLN A 180 26.37 -27.39 27.42
CA GLN A 180 26.07 -28.69 28.04
C GLN A 180 26.78 -29.84 27.28
N LYS A 181 26.71 -29.83 25.94
CA LYS A 181 27.39 -30.83 25.10
C LYS A 181 28.91 -30.75 25.24
N ILE A 182 29.48 -29.54 25.25
CA ILE A 182 30.92 -29.33 25.43
C ILE A 182 31.37 -29.82 26.80
N ALA A 183 30.62 -29.52 27.87
CA ALA A 183 30.95 -29.99 29.22
C ALA A 183 30.95 -31.52 29.31
N LEU A 184 29.99 -32.19 28.66
CA LEU A 184 29.94 -33.65 28.59
C LEU A 184 31.09 -34.24 27.77
N GLN A 185 31.42 -33.62 26.62
CA GLN A 185 32.56 -34.02 25.79
C GLN A 185 33.88 -33.84 26.55
N LEU A 186 34.07 -32.74 27.27
CA LEU A 186 35.26 -32.52 28.11
C LEU A 186 35.36 -33.55 29.23
N GLY A 187 34.25 -33.99 29.81
CA GLY A 187 34.24 -35.09 30.77
C GLY A 187 34.79 -36.39 30.17
N ILE A 188 34.32 -36.75 28.96
CA ILE A 188 34.78 -37.92 28.21
C ILE A 188 36.27 -37.78 27.84
N THR A 189 36.68 -36.62 27.31
CA THR A 189 38.08 -36.34 26.98
C THR A 189 38.97 -36.43 28.20
N GLY A 190 38.53 -35.91 29.35
CA GLY A 190 39.25 -36.03 30.62
C GLY A 190 39.47 -37.50 31.03
N THR A 191 38.47 -38.36 30.80
CA THR A 191 38.62 -39.80 31.05
C THR A 191 39.66 -40.44 30.15
N PHE A 192 39.66 -40.12 28.85
CA PHE A 192 40.69 -40.62 27.95
C PHE A 192 42.09 -40.16 28.35
N ILE A 193 42.24 -38.89 28.75
CA ILE A 193 43.52 -38.36 29.24
C ILE A 193 43.97 -39.11 30.50
N GLY A 194 43.08 -39.32 31.47
CA GLY A 194 43.41 -40.07 32.69
C GLY A 194 43.77 -41.54 32.43
N LEU A 195 43.10 -42.19 31.48
CA LEU A 195 43.45 -43.56 31.07
C LEU A 195 44.81 -43.62 30.36
N ILE A 196 45.10 -42.68 29.46
CA ILE A 196 46.41 -42.59 28.80
C ILE A 196 47.51 -42.34 29.83
N ALA A 197 47.27 -41.46 30.81
CA ALA A 197 48.20 -41.22 31.92
C ALA A 197 48.47 -42.52 32.70
N ALA A 198 47.42 -43.29 33.02
CA ALA A 198 47.57 -44.58 33.70
C ALA A 198 48.46 -45.56 32.92
N PHE A 199 48.29 -45.65 31.60
CA PHE A 199 49.11 -46.53 30.76
C PHE A 199 50.57 -46.06 30.64
N ILE A 200 50.81 -44.75 30.56
CA ILE A 200 52.18 -44.20 30.53
C ILE A 200 52.88 -44.48 31.86
N GLU A 201 52.19 -44.29 32.98
CA GLU A 201 52.74 -44.52 34.31
C GLU A 201 53.06 -46.00 34.55
N LEU A 202 52.19 -46.89 34.06
CA LEU A 202 52.42 -48.34 34.05
C LEU A 202 53.67 -48.73 33.23
N ASN A 203 53.89 -48.09 32.10
CA ASN A 203 55.02 -48.39 31.21
C ASN A 203 56.37 -47.87 31.75
N ASN A 204 56.35 -46.75 32.47
CA ASN A 204 57.56 -46.09 32.96
C ASN A 204 58.06 -46.65 34.30
N ASN A 205 57.18 -47.24 35.11
CA ASN A 205 57.53 -47.84 36.39
C ASN A 205 57.87 -49.33 36.20
N ASN A 206 59.14 -49.71 36.45
CA ASN A 206 59.51 -51.11 36.55
C ASN A 206 58.68 -51.75 37.67
N ILE A 207 57.94 -52.83 37.36
CA ILE A 207 56.94 -53.53 38.20
C ILE A 207 57.56 -54.16 39.48
N GLY A 208 58.81 -53.84 39.82
CA GLY A 208 59.65 -54.55 40.78
C GLY A 208 59.29 -54.40 42.27
N ASP A 209 58.78 -53.25 42.73
CA ASP A 209 58.60 -53.01 44.19
C ASP A 209 57.30 -52.31 44.62
N SER A 210 56.57 -51.66 43.71
CA SER A 210 55.27 -51.04 44.00
C SER A 210 54.14 -51.91 43.47
N SER A 211 53.07 -52.10 44.24
CA SER A 211 51.94 -52.88 43.76
C SER A 211 51.35 -52.19 42.52
N LEU A 212 51.02 -52.97 41.47
CA LEU A 212 50.35 -52.47 40.26
C LEU A 212 49.10 -51.63 40.58
N ALA A 213 48.45 -51.95 41.70
CA ALA A 213 47.31 -51.23 42.23
C ALA A 213 47.66 -49.79 42.61
N ASP A 214 48.80 -49.54 43.26
CA ASP A 214 49.20 -48.22 43.74
C ASP A 214 49.50 -47.23 42.60
N ILE A 215 49.93 -47.75 41.44
CA ILE A 215 50.22 -46.93 40.25
C ILE A 215 48.95 -46.65 39.44
N ILE A 216 48.11 -47.66 39.20
CA ILE A 216 46.98 -47.54 38.26
C ILE A 216 45.74 -46.90 38.91
N ILE A 217 45.47 -47.19 40.18
CA ILE A 217 44.24 -46.76 40.87
C ILE A 217 44.09 -45.22 40.90
N PRO A 218 45.13 -44.42 41.19
CA PRO A 218 45.01 -42.96 41.17
C PRO A 218 44.61 -42.42 39.80
N SER A 219 45.29 -42.84 38.74
CA SER A 219 45.04 -42.39 37.37
C SER A 219 43.64 -42.81 36.87
N LEU A 220 43.18 -44.02 37.23
CA LEU A 220 41.78 -44.44 37.00
C LEU A 220 40.79 -43.59 37.78
N LYS A 221 41.05 -43.32 39.05
CA LYS A 221 40.18 -42.47 39.90
C LYS A 221 40.02 -41.09 39.27
N TYR A 222 41.08 -40.47 38.77
CA TYR A 222 41.00 -39.19 38.08
C TYR A 222 40.17 -39.27 36.79
N ALA A 223 40.40 -40.30 35.96
CA ALA A 223 39.66 -40.52 34.73
C ALA A 223 38.14 -40.65 34.96
N PHE A 224 37.73 -41.39 36.00
CA PHE A 224 36.32 -41.54 36.34
C PHE A 224 35.72 -40.26 36.92
N ILE A 225 36.45 -39.53 37.75
CA ILE A 225 35.94 -38.30 38.35
C ILE A 225 35.72 -37.20 37.29
N THR A 226 36.59 -37.07 36.28
CA THR A 226 36.36 -36.09 35.20
C THR A 226 35.09 -36.40 34.40
N SER A 227 34.78 -37.69 34.17
CA SER A 227 33.51 -38.10 33.54
C SER A 227 32.32 -37.76 34.42
N ILE A 228 32.38 -38.11 35.72
CA ILE A 228 31.32 -37.81 36.68
C ILE A 228 31.08 -36.31 36.76
N ALA A 229 32.14 -35.50 36.76
CA ALA A 229 32.03 -34.03 36.74
C ALA A 229 31.34 -33.51 35.50
N GLY A 230 31.72 -34.00 34.31
CA GLY A 230 31.06 -33.66 33.05
C GLY A 230 29.57 -34.02 33.05
N LEU A 231 29.23 -35.20 33.59
CA LEU A 231 27.84 -35.66 33.72
C LEU A 231 27.05 -34.80 34.71
N ILE A 232 27.59 -34.52 35.90
CA ILE A 232 26.92 -33.69 36.91
C ILE A 232 26.69 -32.27 36.38
N ALA A 233 27.70 -31.67 35.74
CA ALA A 233 27.57 -30.37 35.09
C ALA A 233 26.45 -30.40 34.03
N ALA A 234 26.43 -31.43 33.17
CA ALA A 234 25.40 -31.58 32.16
C ALA A 234 23.98 -31.74 32.77
N ILE A 235 23.84 -32.50 33.86
CA ILE A 235 22.55 -32.68 34.56
C ILE A 235 22.10 -31.35 35.19
N ALA A 236 22.99 -30.63 35.88
CA ALA A 236 22.68 -29.35 36.50
C ALA A 236 22.21 -28.32 35.46
N ILE A 237 22.91 -28.21 34.33
CA ILE A 237 22.51 -27.38 33.19
C ILE A 237 21.17 -27.85 32.63
N GLY A 238 20.96 -29.16 32.50
CA GLY A 238 19.71 -29.76 32.04
C GLY A 238 18.50 -29.35 32.85
N ILE A 239 18.59 -29.40 34.18
CA ILE A 239 17.52 -28.97 35.10
C ILE A 239 17.19 -27.49 34.88
N LEU A 240 18.20 -26.62 34.79
CA LEU A 240 17.99 -25.19 34.55
C LEU A 240 17.37 -24.92 33.18
N MET A 241 17.72 -25.68 32.14
CA MET A 241 17.08 -25.58 30.83
C MET A 241 15.60 -25.96 30.86
N LEU A 242 15.22 -26.98 31.64
CA LEU A 242 13.80 -27.34 31.80
C LEU A 242 13.01 -26.19 32.43
N LEU A 243 13.58 -25.52 33.43
CA LEU A 243 12.99 -24.32 34.03
C LEU A 243 12.85 -23.18 33.01
N TYR A 244 13.90 -22.93 32.24
CA TYR A 244 13.88 -21.92 31.16
C TYR A 244 12.77 -22.20 30.15
N ARG A 245 12.66 -23.44 29.64
CA ARG A 245 11.62 -23.85 28.69
C ARG A 245 10.21 -23.64 29.24
N LYS A 246 9.97 -24.05 30.49
CA LYS A 246 8.66 -23.85 31.14
C LYS A 246 8.28 -22.37 31.23
N MET A 247 9.26 -21.48 31.46
CA MET A 247 9.03 -20.03 31.46
C MET A 247 8.83 -19.48 30.04
N GLN A 248 9.56 -20.00 29.06
CA GLN A 248 9.42 -19.64 27.66
C GLN A 248 8.02 -19.99 27.11
N ASP A 249 7.50 -21.19 27.40
CA ASP A 249 6.14 -21.60 27.00
C ASP A 249 5.06 -20.71 27.63
N LYS A 250 5.31 -20.26 28.87
CA LYS A 250 4.42 -19.30 29.52
C LYS A 250 4.49 -17.95 28.83
N PHE A 251 5.69 -17.46 28.54
CA PHE A 251 5.89 -16.21 27.80
C PHE A 251 5.17 -16.26 26.45
N PHE A 252 5.32 -17.33 25.67
CA PHE A 252 4.68 -17.46 24.36
C PHE A 252 3.16 -17.40 24.42
N ARG A 253 2.54 -18.03 25.43
CA ARG A 253 1.09 -17.93 25.64
C ARG A 253 0.67 -16.50 25.97
N GLN A 254 1.43 -15.81 26.82
CA GLN A 254 1.13 -14.41 27.17
C GLN A 254 1.32 -13.46 26.00
N MET A 255 2.39 -13.68 25.21
CA MET A 255 2.64 -12.95 23.98
C MET A 255 1.51 -13.16 22.98
N GLU A 256 0.97 -14.38 22.87
CA GLU A 256 -0.17 -14.68 21.99
C GLU A 256 -1.42 -13.91 22.39
N TYR A 257 -1.81 -13.96 23.67
CA TYR A 257 -2.95 -13.20 24.17
C TYR A 257 -2.77 -11.70 23.98
N ALA A 258 -1.59 -11.16 24.29
CA ALA A 258 -1.29 -9.76 24.07
C ALA A 258 -1.39 -9.39 22.57
N THR A 259 -0.86 -10.22 21.68
CA THR A 259 -0.90 -10.02 20.22
C THR A 259 -2.33 -10.02 19.69
N GLN A 260 -3.14 -11.00 20.09
CA GLN A 260 -4.54 -11.06 19.71
C GLN A 260 -5.31 -9.82 20.18
N THR A 261 -5.09 -9.39 21.43
CA THR A 261 -5.69 -8.16 21.97
C THR A 261 -5.23 -6.92 21.21
N MET A 262 -3.94 -6.81 20.88
CA MET A 262 -3.40 -5.69 20.10
C MET A 262 -4.02 -5.61 18.72
N ILE A 263 -4.07 -6.72 17.98
CA ILE A 263 -4.67 -6.77 16.65
C ILE A 263 -6.17 -6.45 16.73
N ALA A 264 -6.88 -7.01 17.71
CA ALA A 264 -8.29 -6.73 17.90
C ALA A 264 -8.54 -5.25 18.23
N LEU A 265 -7.71 -4.64 19.06
CA LEU A 265 -7.80 -3.22 19.38
C LEU A 265 -7.45 -2.34 18.17
N ALA A 266 -6.38 -2.67 17.45
CA ALA A 266 -5.97 -1.96 16.24
C ALA A 266 -7.07 -1.99 15.15
N ARG A 267 -7.75 -3.12 14.97
CA ARG A 267 -8.92 -3.22 14.06
C ARG A 267 -10.10 -2.34 14.47
N ASN A 268 -10.22 -2.01 15.75
CA ASN A 268 -11.28 -1.13 16.28
C ASN A 268 -10.79 0.32 16.48
N SER A 269 -9.55 0.62 16.10
CA SER A 269 -8.97 1.96 16.21
C SER A 269 -9.25 2.80 14.97
N ILE A 270 -9.17 4.12 15.13
CA ILE A 270 -9.28 5.10 14.05
C ILE A 270 -7.88 5.35 13.49
N ASN A 271 -7.71 5.12 12.20
CA ASN A 271 -6.52 5.52 11.47
C ASN A 271 -6.69 6.95 10.95
N LYS A 272 -5.91 7.90 11.48
CA LYS A 272 -5.96 9.33 11.07
C LYS A 272 -5.50 9.55 9.64
N ASP A 273 -4.56 8.75 9.17
CA ASP A 273 -3.99 8.89 7.83
C ASP A 273 -5.05 8.65 6.74
N ASP A 274 -6.01 7.76 7.01
CA ASP A 274 -7.15 7.54 6.12
C ASP A 274 -8.00 8.79 5.96
N PHE A 275 -8.30 9.49 7.06
CA PHE A 275 -9.04 10.76 7.00
C PHE A 275 -8.27 11.82 6.22
N ILE A 276 -6.95 11.96 6.46
CA ILE A 276 -6.13 12.94 5.74
C ILE A 276 -6.11 12.62 4.24
N ASN A 277 -6.01 11.34 3.87
CA ASN A 277 -6.06 10.91 2.48
C ASN A 277 -7.44 11.17 1.84
N GLU A 278 -8.53 10.86 2.53
CA GLU A 278 -9.90 11.15 2.08
C GLU A 278 -10.13 12.66 1.94
N PHE A 279 -9.68 13.48 2.89
CA PHE A 279 -9.72 14.94 2.80
C PHE A 279 -8.86 15.48 1.65
N GLY A 280 -7.70 14.86 1.39
CA GLY A 280 -6.87 15.19 0.22
C GLY A 280 -7.59 14.92 -1.10
N GLN A 281 -8.29 13.79 -1.21
CA GLN A 281 -9.13 13.47 -2.36
C GLN A 281 -10.30 14.45 -2.51
N LEU A 282 -10.93 14.82 -1.40
CA LEU A 282 -12.05 15.77 -1.38
C LEU A 282 -11.59 17.18 -1.79
N ASN A 283 -10.42 17.62 -1.34
CA ASN A 283 -9.80 18.87 -1.79
C ASN A 283 -9.50 18.84 -3.29
N ASN A 284 -8.92 17.75 -3.80
CA ASN A 284 -8.68 17.61 -5.24
C ASN A 284 -10.00 17.64 -6.05
N ALA A 285 -11.06 17.04 -5.53
CA ALA A 285 -12.38 17.08 -6.16
C ALA A 285 -12.98 18.50 -6.13
N LEU A 286 -12.83 19.23 -5.01
CA LEU A 286 -13.25 20.62 -4.89
C LEU A 286 -12.49 21.53 -5.85
N ASP A 287 -11.18 21.37 -6.01
CA ASP A 287 -10.37 22.11 -6.99
C ASP A 287 -10.86 21.87 -8.42
N GLN A 288 -11.23 20.63 -8.75
CA GLN A 288 -11.80 20.31 -10.07
C GLN A 288 -13.18 20.95 -10.27
N VAL A 289 -14.03 20.96 -9.25
CA VAL A 289 -15.33 21.63 -9.30
C VAL A 289 -15.14 23.14 -9.45
N GLN A 290 -14.24 23.75 -8.68
CA GLN A 290 -13.95 25.18 -8.77
C GLN A 290 -13.45 25.56 -10.17
N LYS A 291 -12.55 24.77 -10.75
CA LYS A 291 -12.06 24.98 -12.12
C LYS A 291 -13.20 24.88 -13.15
N ARG A 292 -14.07 23.88 -13.03
CA ARG A 292 -15.25 23.75 -13.91
C ARG A 292 -16.21 24.94 -13.78
N ILE A 293 -16.47 25.41 -12.56
CA ILE A 293 -17.31 26.60 -12.34
C ILE A 293 -16.69 27.84 -12.98
N TYR A 294 -15.36 28.01 -12.86
CA TYR A 294 -14.66 29.12 -13.49
C TYR A 294 -14.74 29.06 -15.03
N ASP A 295 -14.46 27.89 -15.62
CA ASP A 295 -14.54 27.69 -17.06
C ASP A 295 -15.98 27.92 -17.57
N GLN A 296 -16.99 27.43 -16.85
CA GLN A 296 -18.39 27.60 -17.19
C GLN A 296 -18.86 29.05 -17.04
N SER A 297 -18.39 29.77 -16.03
CA SER A 297 -18.70 31.19 -15.85
C SER A 297 -18.12 32.04 -16.99
N ARG A 298 -16.93 31.68 -17.48
CA ARG A 298 -16.32 32.31 -18.66
C ARG A 298 -17.10 32.01 -19.94
N GLU A 299 -17.50 30.75 -20.15
CA GLU A 299 -18.31 30.37 -21.31
C GLU A 299 -19.66 31.12 -21.34
N VAL A 300 -20.32 31.28 -20.19
CA VAL A 300 -21.55 32.06 -20.07
C VAL A 300 -21.32 33.55 -20.38
N ALA A 301 -20.19 34.12 -19.95
CA ALA A 301 -19.84 35.50 -20.28
C ALA A 301 -19.64 35.68 -21.80
N ASP A 302 -18.93 34.75 -22.45
CA ASP A 302 -18.72 34.76 -23.89
C ASP A 302 -20.05 34.59 -24.65
N GLN A 303 -20.92 33.68 -24.21
CA GLN A 303 -22.27 33.51 -24.78
C GLN A 303 -23.12 34.78 -24.62
N THR A 304 -23.07 35.43 -23.46
CA THR A 304 -23.80 36.68 -23.21
C THR A 304 -23.31 37.80 -24.13
N SER A 305 -22.00 37.89 -24.36
CA SER A 305 -21.42 38.84 -25.33
C SER A 305 -21.89 38.56 -26.76
N ASN A 306 -21.91 37.30 -27.18
CA ASN A 306 -22.40 36.90 -28.50
C ASN A 306 -23.89 37.22 -28.68
N ILE A 307 -24.72 36.99 -27.66
CA ILE A 307 -26.15 37.36 -27.68
C ILE A 307 -26.31 38.88 -27.81
N SER A 308 -25.56 39.66 -27.03
CA SER A 308 -25.60 41.12 -27.10
C SER A 308 -25.21 41.64 -28.49
N ASN A 309 -24.16 41.10 -29.09
CA ASN A 309 -23.75 41.43 -30.46
C ASN A 309 -24.80 41.03 -31.50
N GLY A 310 -25.43 39.86 -31.34
CA GLY A 310 -26.53 39.41 -32.20
C GLY A 310 -27.75 40.33 -32.13
N LEU A 311 -28.13 40.78 -30.94
CA LEU A 311 -29.22 41.75 -30.74
C LEU A 311 -28.90 43.12 -31.37
N SER A 312 -27.64 43.57 -31.28
CA SER A 312 -27.19 44.80 -31.93
C SER A 312 -27.32 44.70 -33.46
N LYS A 313 -26.86 43.60 -34.06
CA LYS A 313 -27.01 43.35 -35.51
C LYS A 313 -28.46 43.28 -35.94
N LEU A 314 -29.34 42.67 -35.14
CA LEU A 314 -30.77 42.61 -35.44
C LEU A 314 -31.39 44.02 -35.47
N ASN A 315 -30.96 44.91 -34.57
CA ASN A 315 -31.41 46.29 -34.55
C ASN A 315 -30.89 47.10 -35.76
N GLU A 316 -29.67 46.82 -36.22
CA GLU A 316 -29.10 47.42 -37.43
C GLU A 316 -29.87 47.01 -38.68
N VAL A 317 -30.15 45.71 -38.86
CA VAL A 317 -30.97 45.18 -39.97
C VAL A 317 -32.38 45.77 -39.95
N LYS A 318 -32.99 45.94 -38.77
CA LYS A 318 -34.29 46.61 -38.63
C LYS A 318 -34.26 48.05 -39.17
N ASN A 319 -33.19 48.79 -38.88
CA ASN A 319 -33.05 50.17 -39.38
C ASN A 319 -32.82 50.22 -40.89
N GLU A 320 -32.01 49.32 -41.43
CA GLU A 320 -31.81 49.18 -42.88
C GLU A 320 -33.13 48.87 -43.59
N PHE A 321 -33.94 47.97 -43.02
CA PHE A 321 -35.26 47.63 -43.57
C PHE A 321 -36.21 48.82 -43.57
N TYR A 322 -36.23 49.65 -42.52
CA TYR A 322 -37.04 50.87 -42.53
C TYR A 322 -36.59 51.89 -43.57
N ASN A 323 -35.27 52.05 -43.74
CA ASN A 323 -34.73 52.94 -44.77
C ASN A 323 -35.11 52.45 -46.18
N PHE A 324 -35.03 51.14 -46.42
CA PHE A 324 -35.46 50.53 -47.66
C PHE A 324 -36.96 50.77 -47.94
N LEU A 325 -37.83 50.56 -46.95
CA LEU A 325 -39.26 50.85 -47.09
C LEU A 325 -39.54 52.34 -47.35
N GLY A 326 -38.73 53.23 -46.77
CA GLY A 326 -38.81 54.68 -47.04
C GLY A 326 -38.45 55.02 -48.49
N GLN A 327 -37.33 54.49 -48.99
CA GLN A 327 -36.89 54.67 -50.38
C GLN A 327 -37.97 54.19 -51.37
N LEU A 328 -38.48 52.97 -51.16
CA LEU A 328 -39.52 52.39 -52.00
C LEU A 328 -40.78 53.28 -52.09
N SER A 329 -41.16 53.88 -50.97
CA SER A 329 -42.32 54.79 -50.91
C SER A 329 -42.08 56.10 -51.67
N ASP A 330 -40.87 56.63 -51.62
CA ASP A 330 -40.51 57.87 -52.33
C ASP A 330 -40.36 57.64 -53.83
N GLU A 331 -39.84 56.48 -54.23
CA GLU A 331 -39.80 56.04 -55.62
C GLU A 331 -41.21 55.83 -56.20
N GLU A 332 -42.13 55.22 -55.45
CA GLU A 332 -43.53 55.05 -55.86
C GLU A 332 -44.22 56.41 -56.08
N LYS A 333 -44.02 57.37 -55.17
CA LYS A 333 -44.57 58.74 -55.32
C LYS A 333 -44.00 59.45 -56.55
N THR A 334 -42.70 59.29 -56.79
CA THR A 334 -42.00 59.90 -57.93
C THR A 334 -42.52 59.32 -59.23
N PHE A 335 -42.65 58.00 -59.32
CA PHE A 335 -43.21 57.29 -60.47
C PHE A 335 -44.66 57.73 -60.76
N LEU A 336 -45.52 57.81 -59.73
CA LEU A 336 -46.91 58.27 -59.89
C LEU A 336 -47.00 59.73 -60.32
N LYS A 337 -46.07 60.58 -59.87
CA LYS A 337 -45.97 61.98 -60.32
C LYS A 337 -45.55 62.05 -61.78
N GLU A 338 -44.53 61.29 -62.18
CA GLU A 338 -44.06 61.24 -63.56
C GLU A 338 -45.14 60.74 -64.51
N ILE A 339 -45.87 59.66 -64.17
CA ILE A 339 -47.01 59.18 -64.97
C ILE A 339 -48.11 60.26 -65.11
N ARG A 340 -48.39 61.01 -64.03
CA ARG A 340 -49.42 62.05 -64.03
C ARG A 340 -49.02 63.27 -64.88
N ASP A 341 -47.74 63.64 -64.86
CA ASP A 341 -47.19 64.72 -65.68
C ASP A 341 -47.08 64.28 -67.16
N TYR A 342 -46.81 63.00 -67.42
CA TYR A 342 -46.80 62.41 -68.76
C TYR A 342 -48.18 62.43 -69.44
N HIS A 343 -49.25 62.23 -68.67
CA HIS A 343 -50.63 62.19 -69.19
C HIS A 343 -51.18 63.55 -69.65
N ARG A 344 -50.50 64.66 -69.32
CA ARG A 344 -50.96 66.03 -69.61
C ARG A 344 -50.40 66.64 -70.91
N ASN A 345 -49.32 66.09 -71.51
CA ASN A 345 -48.55 66.80 -72.54
C ASN A 345 -48.25 65.98 -73.84
N ILE A 346 -49.31 65.61 -74.59
CA ILE A 346 -49.43 65.62 -76.08
C ILE A 346 -48.47 64.81 -77.02
N SER A 347 -49.14 64.20 -78.02
CA SER A 347 -48.83 63.79 -79.42
C SER A 347 -48.00 62.51 -79.76
N PRO A 348 -48.55 61.57 -80.58
CA PRO A 348 -47.97 60.23 -80.83
C PRO A 348 -46.69 60.12 -81.67
N GLN A 349 -46.25 61.14 -82.41
CA GLN A 349 -45.17 60.97 -83.40
C GLN A 349 -43.75 61.27 -82.86
N LYS A 350 -43.61 62.16 -81.86
CA LYS A 350 -42.34 62.37 -81.14
C LYS A 350 -42.04 61.27 -80.10
N ILE A 351 -43.05 60.45 -79.79
CA ILE A 351 -43.00 59.33 -78.84
C ILE A 351 -42.04 58.25 -79.34
N SER A 352 -42.09 57.86 -80.62
CA SER A 352 -41.30 56.73 -81.13
C SER A 352 -39.78 56.92 -81.01
N GLU A 353 -39.28 58.10 -81.39
CA GLU A 353 -37.83 58.35 -81.47
C GLU A 353 -37.21 58.66 -80.09
N ASN A 354 -37.88 59.49 -79.28
CA ASN A 354 -37.38 59.83 -77.94
C ASN A 354 -37.60 58.69 -76.92
N LEU A 355 -38.65 57.86 -77.06
CA LEU A 355 -38.72 56.62 -76.28
C LEU A 355 -37.58 55.69 -76.68
N LYS A 356 -37.29 55.49 -77.95
CA LYS A 356 -36.25 54.52 -78.30
C LYS A 356 -34.89 54.91 -77.69
N GLU A 357 -34.51 56.17 -77.72
CA GLU A 357 -33.21 56.62 -77.20
C GLU A 357 -33.18 56.73 -75.67
N SER A 358 -34.23 57.31 -75.05
CA SER A 358 -34.31 57.41 -73.57
C SER A 358 -34.55 56.06 -72.91
N PHE A 359 -35.38 55.19 -73.51
CA PHE A 359 -35.61 53.85 -72.99
C PHE A 359 -34.35 52.99 -73.18
N THR A 360 -33.60 53.13 -74.27
CA THR A 360 -32.31 52.44 -74.41
C THR A 360 -31.30 52.96 -73.37
N GLY A 361 -31.16 54.28 -73.17
CA GLY A 361 -30.23 54.85 -72.20
C GLY A 361 -30.56 54.52 -70.74
N THR A 362 -31.84 54.61 -70.36
CA THR A 362 -32.34 54.26 -69.03
C THR A 362 -32.31 52.75 -68.80
N VAL A 363 -32.69 51.92 -69.78
CA VAL A 363 -32.56 50.46 -69.66
C VAL A 363 -31.09 50.05 -69.57
N THR A 364 -30.16 50.71 -70.28
CA THR A 364 -28.73 50.39 -70.19
C THR A 364 -28.13 50.83 -68.85
N SER A 365 -28.54 51.99 -68.31
CA SER A 365 -28.05 52.48 -67.02
C SER A 365 -28.66 51.74 -65.83
N ILE A 366 -29.96 51.43 -65.88
CA ILE A 366 -30.62 50.55 -64.91
C ILE A 366 -30.02 49.16 -65.05
N ALA A 367 -29.87 48.60 -66.25
CA ALA A 367 -29.23 47.29 -66.42
C ALA A 367 -27.80 47.29 -65.84
N GLY A 368 -26.98 48.32 -66.10
CA GLY A 368 -25.63 48.40 -65.55
C GLY A 368 -25.58 48.57 -64.03
N LEU A 369 -26.42 49.42 -63.43
CA LEU A 369 -26.49 49.60 -61.98
C LEU A 369 -27.11 48.40 -61.26
N LEU A 370 -28.15 47.80 -61.86
CA LEU A 370 -28.78 46.59 -61.37
C LEU A 370 -27.81 45.42 -61.49
N GLU A 371 -27.10 45.28 -62.61
CA GLU A 371 -26.08 44.26 -62.86
C GLU A 371 -24.89 44.43 -61.92
N ASP A 372 -24.36 45.63 -61.70
CA ASP A 372 -23.24 45.84 -60.78
C ASP A 372 -23.62 45.62 -59.30
N ASN A 373 -24.79 46.11 -58.87
CA ASN A 373 -25.27 45.91 -57.50
C ASN A 373 -25.74 44.47 -57.27
N LEU A 374 -26.43 43.85 -58.23
CA LEU A 374 -26.74 42.43 -58.19
C LEU A 374 -25.44 41.63 -58.17
N THR A 375 -24.46 41.91 -59.03
CA THR A 375 -23.21 41.14 -59.05
C THR A 375 -22.41 41.32 -57.75
N LYS A 376 -22.36 42.52 -57.17
CA LYS A 376 -21.71 42.74 -55.86
C LYS A 376 -22.45 42.07 -54.71
N ASN A 377 -23.78 42.18 -54.68
CA ASN A 377 -24.58 41.56 -53.62
C ASN A 377 -24.66 40.06 -53.76
N ILE A 378 -24.75 39.53 -54.98
CA ILE A 378 -24.63 38.10 -55.31
C ILE A 378 -23.26 37.61 -54.88
N LYS A 379 -22.15 38.29 -55.18
CA LYS A 379 -20.82 37.89 -54.67
C LYS A 379 -20.71 37.90 -53.14
N LYS A 380 -21.31 38.89 -52.47
CA LYS A 380 -21.37 38.90 -51.00
C LYS A 380 -22.25 37.78 -50.45
N TYR A 381 -23.37 37.51 -51.11
CA TYR A 381 -24.23 36.37 -50.81
C TYR A 381 -23.53 35.05 -51.09
N ASP A 382 -22.68 34.94 -52.11
CA ASP A 382 -21.89 33.75 -52.42
C ASP A 382 -20.84 33.52 -51.33
N VAL A 383 -20.13 34.57 -50.87
CA VAL A 383 -19.18 34.46 -49.75
C VAL A 383 -19.89 34.13 -48.44
N LEU A 384 -21.07 34.71 -48.20
CA LEU A 384 -21.89 34.39 -47.03
C LEU A 384 -22.45 32.98 -47.12
N HIS A 385 -22.91 32.55 -48.30
CA HIS A 385 -23.43 31.22 -48.57
C HIS A 385 -22.32 30.19 -48.42
N GLU A 386 -21.11 30.46 -48.90
CA GLU A 386 -19.93 29.61 -48.71
C GLU A 386 -19.54 29.54 -47.23
N SER A 387 -19.60 30.65 -46.48
CA SER A 387 -19.35 30.63 -45.04
C SER A 387 -20.45 29.89 -44.27
N VAL A 388 -21.71 30.00 -44.69
CA VAL A 388 -22.85 29.27 -44.11
C VAL A 388 -22.72 27.78 -44.43
N ASP A 389 -22.33 27.42 -45.65
CA ASP A 389 -22.10 26.04 -46.08
C ASP A 389 -20.91 25.42 -45.35
N GLN A 390 -19.80 26.14 -45.19
CA GLN A 390 -18.66 25.69 -44.38
C GLN A 390 -19.04 25.48 -42.91
N THR A 391 -19.89 26.35 -42.36
CA THR A 391 -20.40 26.22 -40.99
C THR A 391 -21.37 25.05 -40.88
N ASN A 392 -22.25 24.88 -41.86
CA ASN A 392 -23.20 23.78 -41.95
C ASN A 392 -22.47 22.44 -42.11
N ASP A 393 -21.45 22.36 -42.97
CA ASP A 393 -20.58 21.19 -43.11
C ASP A 393 -19.83 20.87 -41.82
N SER A 394 -19.37 21.89 -41.10
CA SER A 394 -18.72 21.71 -39.81
C SER A 394 -19.70 21.21 -38.75
N LEU A 395 -20.94 21.72 -38.74
CA LEU A 395 -22.02 21.25 -37.86
C LEU A 395 -22.47 19.84 -38.23
N ILE A 396 -22.55 19.50 -39.51
CA ILE A 396 -22.86 18.14 -39.98
C ILE A 396 -21.75 17.20 -39.54
N LYS A 397 -20.47 17.52 -39.78
CA LYS A 397 -19.33 16.70 -39.32
C LYS A 397 -19.32 16.53 -37.81
N LEU A 398 -19.62 17.58 -37.05
CA LEU A 398 -19.72 17.51 -35.60
C LEU A 398 -20.90 16.63 -35.16
N ASN A 399 -22.07 16.77 -35.79
CA ASN A 399 -23.26 15.99 -35.48
C ASN A 399 -23.07 14.51 -35.86
N THR A 400 -22.41 14.21 -36.97
CA THR A 400 -22.00 12.85 -37.34
C THR A 400 -21.00 12.30 -36.32
N HIS A 401 -20.00 13.08 -35.91
CA HIS A 401 -19.03 12.66 -34.91
C HIS A 401 -19.68 12.38 -33.53
N LEU A 402 -20.62 13.22 -33.10
CA LEU A 402 -21.40 13.00 -31.88
C LEU A 402 -22.33 11.79 -32.00
N GLY A 403 -22.91 11.56 -33.18
CA GLY A 403 -23.70 10.37 -33.48
C GLY A 403 -22.87 9.09 -33.41
N ASP A 404 -21.66 9.11 -33.96
CA ASP A 404 -20.70 8.00 -33.90
C ASP A 404 -20.26 7.73 -32.46
N GLN A 405 -19.93 8.79 -31.69
CA GLN A 405 -19.58 8.66 -30.28
C GLN A 405 -20.74 8.10 -29.45
N ASN A 406 -21.98 8.56 -29.69
CA ASN A 406 -23.16 8.06 -29.01
C ASN A 406 -23.41 6.57 -29.36
N SER A 407 -23.14 6.18 -30.61
CA SER A 407 -23.24 4.78 -31.05
C SER A 407 -22.16 3.89 -30.41
N GLN A 408 -20.93 4.40 -30.27
CA GLN A 408 -19.84 3.73 -29.54
C GLN A 408 -20.17 3.58 -28.05
N ILE A 409 -20.72 4.62 -27.42
CA ILE A 409 -21.14 4.57 -26.00
C ILE A 409 -22.25 3.54 -25.82
N LYS A 410 -23.23 3.46 -26.74
CA LYS A 410 -24.25 2.41 -26.72
C LYS A 410 -23.67 1.01 -26.91
N ALA A 411 -22.70 0.84 -27.81
CA ALA A 411 -22.02 -0.43 -28.00
C ALA A 411 -21.25 -0.87 -26.74
N ILE A 412 -20.55 0.06 -26.09
CA ILE A 412 -19.85 -0.19 -24.81
C ILE A 412 -20.85 -0.52 -23.70
N SER A 413 -21.97 0.21 -23.61
CA SER A 413 -23.02 -0.04 -22.63
C SER A 413 -23.64 -1.44 -22.81
N ASN A 414 -23.87 -1.86 -24.05
CA ASN A 414 -24.39 -3.20 -24.34
C ASN A 414 -23.35 -4.28 -24.02
N LEU A 415 -22.08 -4.07 -24.37
CA LEU A 415 -20.99 -4.98 -24.02
C LEU A 415 -20.87 -5.16 -22.50
N LEU A 416 -20.93 -4.07 -21.73
CA LEU A 416 -20.90 -4.10 -20.27
C LEU A 416 -22.10 -4.83 -19.68
N SER A 417 -23.28 -4.66 -20.28
CA SER A 417 -24.50 -5.40 -19.89
C SER A 417 -24.36 -6.90 -20.14
N ASP A 418 -23.82 -7.29 -21.31
CA ASP A 418 -23.60 -8.69 -21.65
C ASP A 418 -22.52 -9.34 -20.78
N ILE A 419 -21.44 -8.60 -20.45
CA ILE A 419 -20.44 -9.04 -19.47
C ILE A 419 -21.09 -9.25 -18.10
N GLY A 420 -21.94 -8.32 -17.66
CA GLY A 420 -22.69 -8.44 -16.41
C GLY A 420 -23.56 -9.70 -16.35
N LYS A 421 -24.35 -9.96 -17.41
CA LYS A 421 -25.19 -11.17 -17.50
C LYS A 421 -24.38 -12.46 -17.55
N ASN A 422 -23.25 -12.46 -18.28
CA ASN A 422 -22.38 -13.63 -18.35
C ASN A 422 -21.69 -13.91 -17.01
N PHE A 423 -21.35 -12.87 -16.27
CA PHE A 423 -20.80 -12.99 -14.92
C PHE A 423 -21.85 -13.53 -13.94
N GLU A 424 -23.08 -13.02 -13.97
CA GLU A 424 -24.20 -13.50 -13.16
C GLU A 424 -24.51 -14.98 -13.44
N ASN A 425 -24.64 -15.36 -14.72
CA ASN A 425 -24.81 -16.76 -15.13
C ASN A 425 -23.65 -17.67 -14.68
N SER A 426 -22.43 -17.14 -14.62
CA SER A 426 -21.26 -17.91 -14.14
C SER A 426 -21.29 -18.09 -12.63
N MET A 427 -21.70 -17.06 -11.88
CA MET A 427 -21.91 -17.14 -10.44
C MET A 427 -23.02 -18.13 -10.08
N ASP A 428 -24.13 -18.14 -10.82
CA ASP A 428 -25.22 -19.09 -10.62
C ASP A 428 -24.78 -20.54 -10.90
N LYS A 429 -23.98 -20.77 -11.95
CA LYS A 429 -23.40 -22.10 -12.23
C LYS A 429 -22.46 -22.56 -11.12
N ILE A 430 -21.64 -21.65 -10.58
CA ILE A 430 -20.76 -21.96 -9.45
C ILE A 430 -21.59 -22.28 -8.21
N ALA A 431 -22.61 -21.47 -7.89
CA ALA A 431 -23.48 -21.69 -6.76
C ALA A 431 -24.24 -23.02 -6.86
N ASN A 432 -24.82 -23.33 -8.02
CA ASN A 432 -25.50 -24.61 -8.26
C ASN A 432 -24.54 -25.80 -8.20
N SER A 433 -23.33 -25.67 -8.75
CA SER A 433 -22.31 -26.72 -8.65
C SER A 433 -21.85 -26.94 -7.20
N GLN A 434 -21.79 -25.88 -6.38
CA GLN A 434 -21.50 -25.99 -4.95
C GLN A 434 -22.66 -26.64 -4.17
N TYR A 435 -23.91 -26.30 -4.51
CA TYR A 435 -25.08 -26.94 -3.93
C TYR A 435 -25.14 -28.44 -4.24
N GLU A 436 -24.97 -28.83 -5.51
CA GLU A 436 -24.91 -30.24 -5.90
C GLU A 436 -23.74 -30.99 -5.25
N PHE A 437 -22.59 -30.32 -5.08
CA PHE A 437 -21.43 -30.89 -4.40
C PHE A 437 -21.71 -31.15 -2.92
N ILE A 438 -22.33 -30.19 -2.22
CA ILE A 438 -22.73 -30.35 -0.83
C ILE A 438 -23.74 -31.49 -0.71
N ASP A 439 -24.76 -31.53 -1.56
CA ASP A 439 -25.81 -32.56 -1.57
C ASP A 439 -25.24 -33.97 -1.78
N LYS A 440 -24.33 -34.15 -2.76
CA LYS A 440 -23.67 -35.43 -3.04
C LYS A 440 -22.75 -35.92 -1.91
N ILE A 441 -22.11 -35.01 -1.18
CA ILE A 441 -21.24 -35.36 -0.04
C ILE A 441 -22.06 -35.73 1.19
N THR A 442 -23.23 -35.12 1.40
CA THR A 442 -24.14 -35.53 2.48
C THR A 442 -24.80 -36.89 2.26
N GLY A 443 -24.85 -37.40 1.02
CA GLY A 443 -25.58 -38.61 0.67
C GLY A 443 -24.78 -39.92 0.48
N SER A 444 -23.45 -39.91 0.40
CA SER A 444 -22.68 -41.12 0.03
C SER A 444 -21.36 -41.33 0.78
N HIS A 445 -21.12 -42.57 1.23
CA HIS A 445 -19.86 -42.98 1.83
C HIS A 445 -18.70 -42.88 0.83
N VAL A 446 -17.63 -42.21 1.26
CA VAL A 446 -16.42 -41.87 0.51
C VAL A 446 -15.73 -43.12 -0.09
N SER A 447 -15.81 -43.29 -1.41
CA SER A 447 -15.04 -44.28 -2.18
C SER A 447 -13.98 -43.59 -3.05
N SER A 448 -12.99 -44.34 -3.53
CA SER A 448 -11.89 -43.86 -4.40
C SER A 448 -12.36 -43.22 -5.72
N GLU A 449 -13.61 -43.46 -6.12
CA GLU A 449 -14.28 -42.84 -7.25
C GLU A 449 -14.53 -41.33 -7.03
N LEU A 450 -14.73 -40.90 -5.78
CA LEU A 450 -14.87 -39.49 -5.42
C LEU A 450 -13.56 -38.73 -5.64
N SER A 451 -12.41 -39.34 -5.35
CA SER A 451 -11.10 -38.73 -5.58
C SER A 451 -10.82 -38.53 -7.07
N ALA A 452 -11.12 -39.53 -7.89
CA ALA A 452 -10.97 -39.44 -9.34
C ALA A 452 -11.90 -38.37 -9.95
N ASN A 453 -13.16 -38.34 -9.52
CA ASN A 453 -14.12 -37.33 -9.96
C ASN A 453 -13.77 -35.91 -9.45
N MET A 454 -13.17 -35.78 -8.26
CA MET A 454 -12.68 -34.49 -7.75
C MET A 454 -11.48 -33.97 -8.53
N VAL A 455 -10.55 -34.83 -8.94
CA VAL A 455 -9.41 -34.44 -9.79
C VAL A 455 -9.89 -34.03 -11.17
N GLN A 456 -10.85 -34.76 -11.75
CA GLN A 456 -11.45 -34.43 -13.04
C GLN A 456 -12.22 -33.09 -12.99
N ALA A 457 -13.08 -32.89 -11.99
CA ALA A 457 -13.83 -31.65 -11.82
C ALA A 457 -12.91 -30.44 -11.55
N SER A 458 -11.86 -30.62 -10.74
CA SER A 458 -10.86 -29.57 -10.50
C SER A 458 -10.08 -29.22 -11.77
N SER A 459 -9.73 -30.21 -12.58
CA SER A 459 -9.10 -30.02 -13.89
C SER A 459 -10.03 -29.26 -14.86
N ASP A 460 -11.31 -29.62 -14.92
CA ASP A 460 -12.28 -28.98 -15.81
C ASP A 460 -12.57 -27.53 -15.38
N ILE A 461 -12.66 -27.26 -14.07
CA ILE A 461 -12.76 -25.91 -13.51
C ILE A 461 -11.51 -25.10 -13.84
N SER A 462 -10.32 -25.68 -13.66
CA SER A 462 -9.05 -25.00 -13.97
C SER A 462 -8.93 -24.67 -15.46
N LYS A 463 -9.34 -25.58 -16.34
CA LYS A 463 -9.34 -25.40 -17.79
C LYS A 463 -10.36 -24.35 -18.23
N SER A 464 -11.54 -24.33 -17.62
CA SER A 464 -12.57 -23.32 -17.85
C SER A 464 -12.10 -21.92 -17.43
N LEU A 465 -11.53 -21.80 -16.22
CA LEU A 465 -10.96 -20.55 -15.71
C LEU A 465 -9.80 -20.04 -16.57
N SER A 466 -8.92 -20.93 -17.03
CA SER A 466 -7.80 -20.59 -17.92
C SER A 466 -8.28 -20.03 -19.27
N ASN A 467 -9.30 -20.68 -19.88
CA ASN A 467 -9.89 -20.21 -21.12
C ASN A 467 -10.58 -18.84 -20.95
N GLN A 468 -11.27 -18.62 -19.84
CA GLN A 468 -11.92 -17.35 -19.52
C GLN A 468 -10.91 -16.23 -19.24
N LEU A 469 -9.83 -16.51 -18.50
CA LEU A 469 -8.73 -15.57 -18.27
C LEU A 469 -8.03 -15.18 -19.57
N THR A 470 -7.86 -16.13 -20.49
CA THR A 470 -7.26 -15.87 -21.81
C THR A 470 -8.15 -14.96 -22.66
N GLY A 471 -9.47 -15.15 -22.61
CA GLY A 471 -10.44 -14.24 -23.26
C GLY A 471 -10.38 -12.83 -22.68
N LEU A 472 -10.42 -12.70 -21.36
CA LEU A 472 -10.30 -11.42 -20.65
C LEU A 472 -8.99 -10.69 -20.96
N GLN A 473 -7.89 -11.42 -21.05
CA GLN A 473 -6.58 -10.86 -21.39
C GLN A 473 -6.55 -10.33 -22.84
N LYS A 474 -7.24 -11.01 -23.76
CA LYS A 474 -7.39 -10.54 -25.14
C LYS A 474 -8.25 -9.27 -25.22
N ASP A 475 -9.36 -9.23 -24.49
CA ASP A 475 -10.27 -8.09 -24.46
C ASP A 475 -9.61 -6.86 -23.80
N LEU A 476 -8.85 -7.06 -22.72
CA LEU A 476 -8.02 -6.01 -22.11
C LEU A 476 -6.92 -5.51 -23.05
N GLY A 477 -6.34 -6.40 -23.85
CA GLY A 477 -5.38 -6.04 -24.91
C GLY A 477 -6.01 -5.15 -25.99
N GLN A 478 -7.24 -5.46 -26.40
CA GLN A 478 -8.00 -4.66 -27.36
C GLN A 478 -8.38 -3.30 -26.77
N PHE A 479 -8.90 -3.26 -25.54
CA PHE A 479 -9.23 -2.02 -24.85
C PHE A 479 -8.01 -1.10 -24.67
N LYS A 480 -6.84 -1.67 -24.34
CA LYS A 480 -5.58 -0.92 -24.24
C LYS A 480 -5.18 -0.29 -25.58
N ASN A 481 -5.41 -1.00 -26.69
CA ASN A 481 -5.15 -0.46 -28.03
C ASN A 481 -6.13 0.67 -28.39
N GLU A 482 -7.42 0.52 -28.06
CA GLU A 482 -8.44 1.55 -28.28
C GLU A 482 -8.16 2.82 -27.46
N LEU A 483 -7.75 2.69 -26.18
CA LEU A 483 -7.28 3.81 -25.36
C LEU A 483 -6.06 4.51 -25.95
N ARG A 484 -5.13 3.76 -26.58
CA ARG A 484 -3.97 4.33 -27.24
C ARG A 484 -4.37 5.16 -28.46
N VAL A 485 -5.33 4.69 -29.24
CA VAL A 485 -5.88 5.42 -30.40
C VAL A 485 -6.63 6.67 -29.93
N PHE A 486 -7.45 6.56 -28.89
CA PHE A 486 -8.15 7.69 -28.29
C PHE A 486 -7.16 8.77 -27.81
N ASN A 487 -6.14 8.40 -27.04
CA ASN A 487 -5.13 9.33 -26.55
C ASN A 487 -4.37 10.01 -27.71
N LYS A 488 -4.04 9.26 -28.78
CA LYS A 488 -3.43 9.84 -29.99
C LYS A 488 -4.32 10.89 -30.65
N ASN A 489 -5.63 10.63 -30.76
CA ASN A 489 -6.59 11.54 -31.38
C ASN A 489 -6.82 12.80 -30.52
N VAL A 490 -6.90 12.63 -29.20
CA VAL A 490 -7.01 13.75 -28.24
C VAL A 490 -5.78 14.66 -28.33
N ASN A 491 -4.57 14.10 -28.39
CA ASN A 491 -3.35 14.89 -28.53
C ASN A 491 -3.29 15.63 -29.89
N ALA A 492 -3.72 14.98 -30.98
CA ALA A 492 -3.80 15.63 -32.29
C ALA A 492 -4.81 16.81 -32.31
N TYR A 493 -5.91 16.69 -31.56
CA TYR A 493 -6.88 17.78 -31.37
C TYR A 493 -6.26 18.96 -30.59
N PHE A 494 -5.55 18.68 -29.49
CA PHE A 494 -4.86 19.73 -28.73
C PHE A 494 -3.77 20.44 -29.54
N ASP A 495 -3.01 19.72 -30.36
CA ASP A 495 -2.02 20.32 -31.27
C ASP A 495 -2.67 21.21 -32.34
N SER A 496 -3.81 20.77 -32.88
CA SER A 496 -4.58 21.54 -33.87
C SER A 496 -5.14 22.83 -33.25
N ARG A 497 -5.67 22.75 -32.02
CA ARG A 497 -6.12 23.91 -31.24
C ARG A 497 -4.98 24.89 -30.98
N LYS A 498 -3.81 24.40 -30.57
CA LYS A 498 -2.63 25.23 -30.29
C LYS A 498 -2.12 25.95 -31.54
N LYS A 499 -2.17 25.31 -32.71
CA LYS A 499 -1.88 25.96 -34.00
C LYS A 499 -2.90 27.06 -34.33
N LEU A 500 -4.18 26.83 -34.06
CA LEU A 500 -5.25 27.81 -34.29
C LEU A 500 -5.13 29.02 -33.36
N GLU A 501 -4.81 28.80 -32.08
CA GLU A 501 -4.52 29.86 -31.12
C GLU A 501 -3.32 30.69 -31.56
N ASN A 502 -2.23 30.06 -32.04
CA ASN A 502 -1.05 30.76 -32.52
C ASN A 502 -1.32 31.57 -33.82
N LEU A 503 -2.19 31.06 -34.69
CA LEU A 503 -2.67 31.81 -35.86
C LEU A 503 -3.47 33.04 -35.43
N LEU A 504 -4.41 32.88 -34.48
CA LEU A 504 -5.21 33.97 -33.91
C LEU A 504 -4.34 35.06 -33.27
N TYR A 505 -3.31 34.68 -32.49
CA TYR A 505 -2.38 35.64 -31.90
C TYR A 505 -1.58 36.42 -32.97
N LYS A 506 -1.18 35.75 -34.06
CA LYS A 506 -0.48 36.43 -35.17
C LYS A 506 -1.40 37.39 -35.93
N THR A 507 -2.64 37.03 -36.19
CA THR A 507 -3.61 37.95 -36.81
C THR A 507 -3.92 39.12 -35.88
N LEU A 508 -4.13 38.90 -34.58
CA LEU A 508 -4.35 39.98 -33.61
C LEU A 508 -3.15 40.94 -33.53
N ALA A 509 -1.92 40.42 -33.48
CA ALA A 509 -0.71 41.24 -33.47
C ALA A 509 -0.55 42.05 -34.76
N PHE A 510 -0.91 41.48 -35.91
CA PHE A 510 -0.90 42.19 -37.19
C PHE A 510 -1.94 43.31 -37.25
N THR A 511 -3.17 43.07 -36.77
CA THR A 511 -4.24 44.08 -36.72
C THR A 511 -3.93 45.21 -35.75
N VAL A 512 -3.34 44.91 -34.59
CA VAL A 512 -2.87 45.91 -33.61
C VAL A 512 -1.68 46.71 -34.17
N GLY A 513 -0.78 46.06 -34.93
CA GLY A 513 0.32 46.74 -35.61
C GLY A 513 -0.15 47.75 -36.64
N ILE A 514 -1.10 47.38 -37.50
CA ILE A 514 -1.66 48.27 -38.53
C ILE A 514 -2.43 49.44 -37.89
N THR A 515 -3.28 49.18 -36.91
CA THR A 515 -4.05 50.24 -36.23
C THR A 515 -3.15 51.16 -35.40
N GLY A 516 -2.11 50.64 -34.76
CA GLY A 516 -1.10 51.42 -34.04
C GLY A 516 -0.30 52.34 -34.97
N THR A 517 0.14 51.84 -36.13
CA THR A 517 0.84 52.69 -37.11
C THR A 517 -0.05 53.76 -37.73
N ALA A 518 -1.34 53.47 -37.98
CA ALA A 518 -2.28 54.47 -38.48
C ALA A 518 -2.55 55.59 -37.46
N LEU A 519 -2.59 55.27 -36.16
CA LEU A 519 -2.75 56.26 -35.08
C LEU A 519 -1.49 57.14 -34.91
N ILE A 520 -0.30 56.56 -35.02
CA ILE A 520 0.97 57.32 -34.94
C ILE A 520 1.10 58.26 -36.14
N VAL A 521 0.74 57.83 -37.35
CA VAL A 521 0.75 58.71 -38.54
C VAL A 521 -0.28 59.83 -38.40
N LYS A 522 -1.45 59.58 -37.80
CA LYS A 522 -2.47 60.61 -37.58
C LYS A 522 -2.07 61.63 -36.50
N TRP A 523 -1.23 61.24 -35.55
CA TRP A 523 -0.72 62.11 -34.47
C TRP A 523 0.51 62.93 -34.88
N VAL A 524 1.22 62.52 -35.93
CA VAL A 524 2.39 63.26 -36.46
C VAL A 524 1.99 64.31 -37.51
N PHE A 525 0.76 64.24 -38.04
CA PHE A 525 0.27 65.10 -39.12
C PHE A 525 -0.93 66.00 -38.75
N PHE A 526 -1.29 66.08 -37.46
CA PHE A 526 -2.22 67.04 -36.87
C PHE A 526 -1.57 67.64 -35.63
#